data_AF-K6UU92-F1
#
_entry.id   AF-K6UU92-F1
#
_cell.length_a   1.000
_cell.length_b   1.000
_cell.length_c   1.000
_cell.angle_alpha   90.00
_cell.angle_beta   90.00
_cell.angle_gamma   90.00
#
_symmetry.space_group_name_H-M   'P 1'
#
loop_
_entity.id
_entity.type
_entity.pdbx_description
1 polymer ?
#
loop_
_entity_poly.entity_id
_entity_poly.type
_entity_poly.pdbx_seq_one_letter_code
_entity_poly.pdbx_strand_id
1 'polypeptide(L)'
;LDIYKIAEEIADDSKLKKKYQLINDKGTFDIFFMNDKAQEYLTHVSFFFQVDTLFCLTSCNACKEELLSIVNHFNRTNAKFRLTLFDEIRYETITFGGVKGQIITTLIFACS
;
A
#
# COMPACT_ATOMS: atom_id res chain seq x y z
N LEU A 1 -12.48 2.75 13.62
CA LEU A 1 -11.01 2.78 13.65
C LEU A 1 -10.59 3.58 12.43
N ASP A 2 -10.28 4.84 12.66
CA ASP A 2 -9.84 5.74 11.62
C ASP A 2 -8.36 5.48 11.34
N ILE A 3 -8.03 5.18 10.08
CA ILE A 3 -6.64 4.94 9.67
C ILE A 3 -5.77 6.17 9.93
N TYR A 4 -6.34 7.39 9.90
CA TYR A 4 -5.62 8.62 10.24
C TYR A 4 -5.16 8.67 11.70
N LYS A 5 -5.86 7.97 12.59
CA LYS A 5 -5.64 8.01 14.05
C LYS A 5 -5.28 6.65 14.62
N ILE A 6 -4.78 5.75 13.77
CA ILE A 6 -4.61 4.34 14.11
C ILE A 6 -3.73 4.11 15.36
N ALA A 7 -2.69 4.91 15.53
CA ALA A 7 -1.81 4.83 16.69
C ALA A 7 -2.49 5.29 18.01
N GLU A 8 -3.48 6.18 17.92
CA GLU A 8 -4.20 6.74 19.07
C GLU A 8 -5.43 5.90 19.45
N GLU A 9 -6.11 5.30 18.46
CA GLU A 9 -7.38 4.59 18.65
C GLU A 9 -7.22 3.10 19.00
N ILE A 10 -6.05 2.51 18.78
CA ILE A 10 -5.83 1.08 19.03
C ILE A 10 -5.51 0.83 20.51
N ALA A 11 -6.42 0.14 21.20
CA ALA A 11 -6.23 -0.39 22.55
C ALA A 11 -5.01 -1.34 22.65
N ASP A 12 -4.38 -1.40 23.83
CA ASP A 12 -3.14 -2.16 24.05
C ASP A 12 -3.26 -3.67 23.82
N ASP A 13 -4.43 -4.24 24.09
CA ASP A 13 -4.73 -5.66 23.89
C ASP A 13 -5.25 -5.99 22.48
N SER A 14 -5.33 -4.99 21.59
CA SER A 14 -5.84 -5.17 20.24
C SER A 14 -4.98 -6.11 19.42
N LYS A 15 -5.65 -6.99 18.67
CA LYS A 15 -4.99 -7.87 17.68
C LYS A 15 -4.24 -7.07 16.62
N LEU A 16 -4.65 -5.84 16.34
CA LEU A 16 -4.00 -4.96 15.36
C LEU A 16 -2.58 -4.52 15.78
N LYS A 17 -2.19 -4.66 17.06
CA LYS A 17 -0.80 -4.45 17.51
C LYS A 17 0.11 -5.67 17.28
N LYS A 18 -0.41 -6.79 16.76
CA LYS A 18 0.39 -7.98 16.47
C LYS A 18 1.27 -7.78 15.24
N LYS A 19 2.23 -8.70 15.10
CA LYS A 19 3.11 -8.80 13.95
C LYS A 19 2.40 -9.52 12.80
N TYR A 20 2.42 -8.93 11.62
CA TYR A 20 1.83 -9.52 10.41
C TYR A 20 2.89 -9.63 9.33
N GLN A 21 3.06 -10.86 8.82
CA GLN A 21 3.98 -11.13 7.71
C GLN A 21 3.44 -10.66 6.36
N LEU A 22 2.12 -10.48 6.25
CA LEU A 22 1.46 -10.01 5.05
C LEU A 22 0.44 -8.94 5.41
N ILE A 23 0.55 -7.79 4.74
CA ILE A 23 -0.45 -6.73 4.73
C ILE A 23 -0.95 -6.64 3.29
N ASN A 24 -2.26 -6.81 3.10
CA ASN A 24 -2.89 -6.65 1.80
C ASN A 24 -3.81 -5.42 1.85
N ASP A 25 -3.52 -4.44 1.00
CA ASP A 25 -4.39 -3.30 0.77
C ASP A 25 -5.06 -3.43 -0.60
N LYS A 26 -6.37 -3.24 -0.59
CA LYS A 26 -7.18 -3.11 -1.80
C LYS A 26 -8.20 -2.01 -1.60
N GLY A 27 -7.92 -0.84 -2.17
CA GLY A 27 -8.86 0.26 -2.28
C GLY A 27 -8.77 1.33 -1.18
N THR A 28 -8.12 1.08 -0.04
CA THR A 28 -7.93 2.16 0.96
C THR A 28 -6.90 3.15 0.45
N PHE A 29 -5.78 2.69 -0.11
CA PHE A 29 -4.82 3.56 -0.79
C PHE A 29 -5.48 4.42 -1.88
N ASP A 30 -6.38 3.83 -2.68
CA ASP A 30 -7.05 4.53 -3.79
C ASP A 30 -7.81 5.77 -3.31
N ILE A 31 -8.46 5.71 -2.14
CA ILE A 31 -9.14 6.86 -1.54
C ILE A 31 -8.13 7.98 -1.25
N PHE A 32 -6.98 7.65 -0.66
CA PHE A 32 -5.94 8.64 -0.38
C PHE A 32 -5.34 9.20 -1.67
N PHE A 33 -5.06 8.33 -2.64
CA PHE A 33 -4.50 8.71 -3.92
C PHE A 33 -5.40 9.70 -4.68
N MET A 34 -6.70 9.41 -4.77
CA MET A 34 -7.68 10.30 -5.42
C MET A 34 -7.88 11.65 -4.71
N ASN A 35 -7.41 11.78 -3.46
CA ASN A 35 -7.47 13.02 -2.68
C ASN A 35 -6.09 13.69 -2.53
N ASP A 36 -5.10 13.33 -3.35
CA ASP A 36 -3.73 13.85 -3.31
C ASP A 36 -2.98 13.58 -1.97
N LYS A 37 -3.36 12.51 -1.26
CA LYS A 37 -2.85 12.16 0.07
C LYS A 37 -2.07 10.84 0.12
N ALA A 38 -1.51 10.40 -1.00
CA ALA A 38 -0.83 9.11 -1.08
C ALA A 38 0.32 8.92 -0.07
N GLN A 39 1.02 10.01 0.29
CA GLN A 39 2.09 9.98 1.30
C GLN A 39 1.55 9.85 2.74
N GLU A 40 0.41 10.47 3.04
CA GLU A 40 -0.26 10.34 4.34
C GLU A 40 -0.67 8.87 4.56
N TYR A 41 -1.20 8.21 3.53
CA TYR A 41 -1.53 6.79 3.59
C TYR A 41 -0.34 5.93 4.02
N LEU A 42 0.82 6.08 3.36
CA LEU A 42 2.01 5.28 3.70
C LEU A 42 2.50 5.56 5.12
N THR A 43 2.35 6.81 5.58
CA THR A 43 2.66 7.18 6.97
C THR A 43 1.78 6.39 7.95
N HIS A 44 0.47 6.35 7.72
CA HIS A 44 -0.45 5.66 8.62
C HIS A 44 -0.33 4.14 8.55
N VAL A 45 -0.27 3.55 7.35
CA VAL A 45 -0.15 2.08 7.20
C VAL A 45 1.19 1.55 7.73
N SER A 46 2.24 2.39 7.76
CA SER A 46 3.54 2.01 8.32
C SER A 46 3.50 1.65 9.80
N PHE A 47 2.43 2.01 10.52
CA PHE A 47 2.15 1.50 11.86
C PHE A 47 2.17 -0.03 11.93
N PHE A 48 1.76 -0.71 10.86
CA PHE A 48 1.71 -2.16 10.79
C PHE A 48 3.01 -2.80 10.26
N PHE A 49 3.93 -2.01 9.72
CA PHE A 49 5.15 -2.53 9.11
C PHE A 49 6.14 -3.04 10.14
N GLN A 50 6.81 -4.12 9.76
CA GLN A 50 7.92 -4.73 10.48
C GLN A 50 8.90 -5.29 9.47
N VAL A 51 10.13 -5.54 9.91
CA VAL A 51 11.11 -6.27 9.09
C VAL A 51 10.48 -7.61 8.66
N ASP A 52 10.67 -7.95 7.39
CA ASP A 52 10.12 -9.12 6.70
C ASP A 52 8.60 -9.10 6.44
N THR A 53 7.90 -8.00 6.71
CA THR A 53 6.51 -7.83 6.27
C THR A 53 6.46 -7.66 4.74
N LEU A 54 5.64 -8.47 4.09
CA LEU A 54 5.23 -8.26 2.71
C LEU A 54 4.02 -7.32 2.68
N PHE A 55 4.15 -6.22 1.95
CA PHE A 55 3.09 -5.25 1.73
C PHE A 55 2.60 -5.36 0.29
N CYS A 56 1.39 -5.90 0.10
CA CYS A 56 0.74 -6.05 -1.19
C CYS A 56 -0.24 -4.89 -1.39
N LEU A 57 0.08 -3.99 -2.31
CA LEU A 57 -0.72 -2.80 -2.60
C LEU A 57 -1.42 -2.94 -3.93
N THR A 58 -2.75 -3.04 -3.90
CA THR A 58 -3.62 -3.09 -5.07
C THR A 58 -4.26 -1.73 -5.31
N SER A 59 -4.11 -1.19 -6.51
CA SER A 59 -4.73 0.08 -6.90
C SER A 59 -5.38 -0.04 -8.28
N CYS A 60 -6.55 0.59 -8.44
CA CYS A 60 -7.18 0.80 -9.73
C CYS A 60 -7.00 2.25 -10.26
N ASN A 61 -6.47 3.17 -9.44
CA ASN A 61 -6.28 4.57 -9.81
C ASN A 61 -4.81 4.95 -10.06
N ALA A 62 -3.84 4.15 -9.60
CA ALA A 62 -2.43 4.40 -9.82
C ALA A 62 -1.80 3.30 -10.70
N CYS A 63 -0.95 3.72 -11.64
CA CYS A 63 -0.10 2.83 -12.39
C CYS A 63 1.15 2.42 -11.58
N LYS A 64 1.88 1.44 -12.08
CA LYS A 64 3.11 0.94 -11.45
C LYS A 64 4.11 2.05 -11.14
N GLU A 65 4.38 2.93 -12.11
CA GLU A 65 5.39 3.99 -11.95
C GLU A 65 5.00 5.02 -10.88
N GLU A 66 3.71 5.33 -10.76
CA GLU A 66 3.19 6.21 -9.70
C GLU A 66 3.37 5.58 -8.33
N LEU A 67 2.99 4.30 -8.18
CA LEU A 67 3.20 3.56 -6.92
C LEU A 67 4.68 3.51 -6.54
N LEU A 68 5.57 3.23 -7.49
CA LEU A 68 7.01 3.22 -7.27
C LEU A 68 7.53 4.61 -6.87
N SER A 69 7.06 5.68 -7.52
CA SER A 69 7.40 7.06 -7.16
C SER A 69 6.98 7.40 -5.73
N ILE A 70 5.76 7.04 -5.36
CA ILE A 70 5.19 7.26 -4.02
C ILE A 70 6.01 6.51 -2.96
N VAL A 71 6.31 5.23 -3.19
CA VAL A 71 7.13 4.41 -2.29
C VAL A 71 8.56 4.92 -2.20
N ASN A 72 9.16 5.37 -3.31
CA ASN A 72 10.50 5.95 -3.31
C ASN A 72 10.56 7.23 -2.48
N HIS A 73 9.52 8.06 -2.53
CA HIS A 73 9.43 9.24 -1.66
C HIS A 73 9.33 8.83 -0.19
N PHE A 74 8.44 7.89 0.15
CA PHE A 74 8.32 7.36 1.52
C PHE A 74 9.65 6.81 2.04
N ASN A 75 10.39 6.05 1.24
CA ASN A 75 11.71 5.52 1.62
C ASN A 75 12.77 6.60 1.87
N ARG A 76 12.62 7.80 1.30
CA ARG A 76 13.54 8.94 1.55
C ARG A 76 13.20 9.67 2.83
N THR A 77 11.93 9.68 3.23
CA THR A 77 11.44 10.44 4.40
C THR A 77 11.27 9.56 5.64
N ASN A 78 11.15 8.24 5.48
CA ASN A 78 11.02 7.28 6.57
C ASN A 78 12.38 6.64 6.90
N ALA A 79 12.83 6.79 8.14
CA ALA A 79 14.09 6.20 8.61
C ALA A 79 13.94 4.82 9.27
N LYS A 80 12.71 4.37 9.55
CA LYS A 80 12.43 3.12 10.27
C LYS A 80 12.29 1.92 9.34
N PHE A 81 11.71 2.13 8.17
CA PHE A 81 11.37 1.07 7.24
C PHE A 81 11.71 1.50 5.82
N ARG A 82 12.21 0.54 5.05
CA ARG A 82 12.41 0.67 3.61
C ARG A 82 11.60 -0.40 2.89
N LEU A 83 10.77 0.04 1.95
CA LEU A 83 10.01 -0.84 1.08
C LEU A 83 10.77 -1.06 -0.23
N THR A 84 11.08 -2.30 -0.56
CA THR A 84 11.71 -2.65 -1.84
C THR A 84 10.72 -3.46 -2.66
N LEU A 85 10.56 -3.16 -3.95
CA LEU A 85 9.72 -3.94 -4.83
C LEU A 85 10.20 -5.40 -4.84
N PHE A 86 9.30 -6.30 -4.43
CA PHE A 86 9.53 -7.74 -4.37
C PHE A 86 8.98 -8.42 -5.63
N ASP A 87 7.73 -8.13 -6.00
CA ASP A 87 7.10 -8.70 -7.19
C ASP A 87 5.89 -7.86 -7.66
N GLU A 88 5.33 -8.20 -8.82
CA GLU A 88 4.13 -7.59 -9.40
C GLU A 88 3.14 -8.69 -9.79
N ILE A 89 1.90 -8.58 -9.30
CA ILE A 89 0.82 -9.48 -9.73
C ILE A 89 0.32 -8.99 -11.09
N ARG A 90 0.42 -9.86 -12.09
CA ARG A 90 -0.09 -9.60 -13.44
C ARG A 90 -1.54 -10.03 -13.56
N TYR A 91 -2.37 -9.13 -14.05
CA TYR A 91 -3.78 -9.39 -14.33
C TYR A 91 -4.00 -9.52 -15.83
N GLU A 92 -4.90 -10.43 -16.20
CA GLU A 92 -5.39 -10.49 -17.57
C GLU A 92 -6.16 -9.20 -17.88
N THR A 93 -5.88 -8.61 -19.04
CA THR A 93 -6.70 -7.52 -19.55
C THR A 93 -7.82 -8.09 -20.41
N ILE A 94 -9.07 -7.80 -20.05
CA ILE A 94 -10.22 -8.07 -20.91
C ILE A 94 -10.42 -6.87 -21.82
N THR A 95 -10.52 -7.13 -23.13
CA THR A 95 -10.90 -6.14 -24.14
C THR A 95 -12.20 -6.60 -24.77
N PHE A 96 -13.25 -5.76 -24.73
CA PHE A 96 -14.54 -6.04 -25.34
C PHE A 96 -14.97 -4.88 -26.24
N GLY A 97 -15.28 -5.16 -27.50
CA GLY A 97 -15.67 -4.12 -28.48
C GLY A 97 -14.61 -3.05 -28.74
N GLY A 98 -13.32 -3.37 -28.54
CA GLY A 98 -12.21 -2.40 -28.65
C GLY A 98 -11.98 -1.55 -27.40
N VAL A 99 -12.83 -1.67 -26.38
CA VAL A 99 -12.64 -1.01 -25.07
C VAL A 99 -11.81 -1.92 -24.17
N LYS A 100 -10.64 -1.42 -23.76
CA LYS A 100 -9.80 -2.07 -22.75
C LYS A 100 -10.43 -1.84 -21.37
N GLY A 101 -10.69 -2.91 -20.62
CA GLY A 101 -11.11 -2.79 -19.23
C GLY A 101 -10.07 -2.05 -18.37
N GLN A 102 -10.49 -1.58 -17.20
CA GLN A 102 -9.59 -0.92 -16.26
C GLN A 102 -8.52 -1.91 -15.78
N ILE A 103 -7.25 -1.52 -15.93
CA ILE A 103 -6.12 -2.34 -15.46
C ILE A 103 -5.95 -2.08 -13.97
N ILE A 104 -5.91 -3.17 -13.20
CA ILE A 104 -5.55 -3.14 -11.79
C ILE A 104 -4.03 -3.29 -11.71
N THR A 105 -3.38 -2.45 -10.91
CA THR A 105 -1.96 -2.59 -10.58
C THR A 105 -1.84 -3.24 -9.21
N THR A 106 -1.00 -4.26 -9.06
CA THR A 106 -0.66 -4.77 -7.73
C THR A 106 0.81 -5.03 -7.60
N LEU A 107 1.43 -4.28 -6.69
CA LEU A 107 2.84 -4.39 -6.36
C LEU A 107 3.00 -4.98 -4.97
N ILE A 108 3.94 -5.91 -4.84
CA ILE A 108 4.34 -6.51 -3.57
C ILE A 108 5.67 -5.88 -3.18
N PHE A 109 5.73 -5.35 -1.97
CA PHE A 109 6.95 -4.77 -1.39
C PHE A 109 7.41 -5.60 -0.20
N ALA A 110 8.71 -5.85 -0.11
CA ALA A 110 9.33 -6.38 1.09
C ALA A 110 9.78 -5.22 1.98
N CYS A 111 9.41 -5.26 3.26
CA CYS A 111 9.81 -4.29 4.27
C CYS A 111 11.12 -4.74 4.95
N SER A 112 12.12 -3.85 4.96
CA SER A 112 13.43 -4.05 5.61
C SER A 112 13.81 -2.86 6.49
#